data_AF-A0A0G1V656-F1
#
_entry.id   AF-A0A0G1V656-F1
#
_cell.length_a   1.000
_cell.length_b   1.000
_cell.length_c   1.000
_cell.angle_alpha   90.00
_cell.angle_beta   90.00
_cell.angle_gamma   90.00
#
_symmetry.space_group_name_H-M   'P 1'
#
loop_
_entity.id
_entity.type
_entity.pdbx_description
1 polymer ?
#
loop_
_entity_poly.entity_id
_entity_poly.type
_entity_poly.pdbx_seq_one_letter_code
_entity_poly.pdbx_strand_id
1 'polypeptide(L)' 'MKTGEFHESLLENLKQQLEDETTSLLRIKDAAQEALALTEAYGEAVSDEALQAFARKHPECATALQGQSRETK' A
#
# COMPACT_ATOMS: atom_id res chain seq x y z
N MET A 1 -35.70 -14.83 -9.81
CA MET A 1 -34.77 -14.98 -8.67
C MET A 1 -35.60 -15.05 -7.41
N LYS A 2 -35.36 -16.05 -6.55
CA LYS A 2 -35.97 -16.07 -5.21
C LYS A 2 -35.18 -15.10 -4.32
N THR A 3 -35.84 -14.40 -3.42
CA THR A 3 -35.22 -13.39 -2.53
C THR A 3 -34.02 -13.95 -1.75
N GLY A 4 -34.04 -15.23 -1.36
CA GLY A 4 -32.90 -15.88 -0.71
C GLY A 4 -31.62 -15.91 -1.54
N GLU A 5 -31.72 -16.24 -2.84
CA GLU A 5 -30.56 -16.32 -3.76
C GLU A 5 -29.92 -14.93 -3.99
N PHE A 6 -30.73 -13.87 -3.99
CA PHE A 6 -30.24 -12.50 -4.11
C PHE A 6 -29.46 -12.06 -2.86
N HIS A 7 -29.97 -12.36 -1.65
CA HIS A 7 -29.29 -11.98 -0.42
C HIS A 7 -27.98 -12.74 -0.21
N GLU A 8 -27.94 -14.03 -0.56
CA GLU A 8 -26.70 -14.82 -0.51
C GLU A 8 -25.63 -14.25 -1.45
N SER A 9 -26.00 -13.91 -2.69
CA SER A 9 -25.07 -13.30 -3.65
C SER A 9 -24.59 -11.91 -3.20
N LEU A 10 -25.46 -11.10 -2.60
CA LEU A 10 -25.06 -9.80 -2.05
C LEU A 10 -24.08 -9.94 -0.89
N LEU A 11 -24.34 -10.89 0.03
CA LEU A 11 -23.45 -11.15 1.16
C LEU A 11 -22.07 -11.64 0.71
N GLU A 12 -22.03 -12.52 -0.27
CA GLU A 12 -20.76 -13.02 -0.83
C GLU A 12 -19.97 -11.89 -1.52
N ASN A 13 -20.65 -11.00 -2.24
CA ASN A 13 -20.01 -9.84 -2.86
C ASN A 13 -19.42 -8.89 -1.80
N LEU A 14 -20.19 -8.55 -0.76
CA LEU A 14 -19.73 -7.68 0.33
C LEU A 14 -18.55 -8.30 1.09
N LYS A 15 -18.56 -9.62 1.29
CA LYS A 15 -17.45 -10.34 1.92
C LYS A 15 -16.18 -10.24 1.07
N GLN A 16 -16.29 -10.43 -0.24
CA GLN A 16 -15.15 -10.30 -1.14
C GLN A 16 -14.58 -8.88 -1.11
N GLN A 17 -15.44 -7.85 -1.17
CA GLN A 17 -15.01 -6.46 -1.08
C GLN A 17 -14.25 -6.17 0.22
N LEU A 18 -14.75 -6.70 1.36
CA LEU A 18 -14.09 -6.52 2.65
C LEU A 18 -12.72 -7.23 2.70
N GLU A 19 -12.60 -8.42 2.12
CA GLU A 19 -11.33 -9.15 2.03
C GLU A 19 -10.32 -8.40 1.14
N ASP A 20 -10.78 -7.82 0.04
CA ASP A 20 -9.94 -7.02 -0.87
C ASP A 20 -9.44 -5.74 -0.18
N GLU A 21 -10.33 -5.01 0.51
CA GLU A 21 -9.98 -3.81 1.28
C GLU A 21 -9.02 -4.14 2.43
N THR A 22 -9.27 -5.22 3.16
CA THR A 22 -8.38 -5.67 4.25
C THR A 22 -6.99 -5.99 3.72
N THR A 23 -6.92 -6.67 2.57
CA THR A 23 -5.65 -6.97 1.92
C THR A 23 -4.90 -5.70 1.51
N SER A 24 -5.62 -4.70 0.98
CA SER A 24 -5.04 -3.40 0.63
C SER A 24 -4.47 -2.68 1.86
N LEU A 25 -5.22 -2.65 2.97
CA LEU A 25 -4.77 -2.02 4.22
C LEU A 25 -3.54 -2.71 4.81
N LEU A 26 -3.45 -4.04 4.72
CA LEU A 26 -2.28 -4.79 5.16
C LEU A 26 -1.03 -4.40 4.37
N ARG A 27 -1.14 -4.26 3.05
CA ARG A 27 0.00 -3.82 2.21
C ARG A 27 0.45 -2.40 2.56
N ILE A 28 -0.49 -1.47 2.76
CA ILE A 28 -0.16 -0.11 3.19
C ILE A 28 0.54 -0.10 4.56
N LYS A 29 0.09 -0.94 5.50
CA LYS A 29 0.74 -1.08 6.80
C LYS A 29 2.17 -1.58 6.65
N ASP A 30 2.40 -2.62 5.84
CA ASP A 30 3.73 -3.17 5.61
C ASP A 30 4.66 -2.12 4.97
N ALA A 31 4.16 -1.36 3.99
CA ALA A 31 4.88 -0.24 3.39
C ALA A 31 5.26 0.84 4.42
N ALA A 32 4.33 1.21 5.31
CA ALA A 32 4.59 2.19 6.37
C ALA A 32 5.64 1.70 7.38
N GLN A 33 5.63 0.42 7.75
CA GLN A 33 6.61 -0.16 8.64
C GLN A 33 8.01 -0.20 8.02
N GLU A 34 8.10 -0.52 6.72
CA GLU A 34 9.38 -0.51 6.00
C GLU A 34 9.92 0.91 5.80
N ALA A 35 9.04 1.88 5.51
CA ALA A 35 9.43 3.29 5.44
C ALA A 35 10.00 3.78 6.77
N LEU A 36 9.36 3.42 7.90
CA LEU A 36 9.85 3.74 9.24
C LEU A 36 11.22 3.07 9.51
N ALA A 37 11.39 1.81 9.15
CA ALA A 37 12.67 1.12 9.32
C ALA A 37 13.79 1.77 8.49
N LEU A 38 13.46 2.26 7.28
CA LEU A 38 14.41 2.99 6.44
C LEU A 38 14.81 4.33 7.06
N THR A 39 13.85 5.11 7.59
CA THR A 39 14.16 6.39 8.25
C THR A 39 14.95 6.18 9.55
N GLU A 40 14.68 5.11 10.29
CA GLU A 40 15.48 4.76 11.48
C GLU A 40 16.91 4.31 11.13
N ALA A 41 17.08 3.53 10.05
CA ALA A 41 18.38 3.01 9.65
C ALA A 41 19.29 4.06 8.99
N TYR A 42 18.72 5.00 8.24
CA TYR A 42 19.48 5.97 7.43
C TYR A 42 19.31 7.44 7.89
N GLY A 43 18.46 7.71 8.89
CA GLY A 43 18.13 9.06 9.33
C GLY A 43 17.43 9.86 8.22
N GLU A 44 17.76 11.15 8.07
CA GLU A 44 17.22 12.01 7.01
C GLU A 44 17.80 11.71 5.61
N ALA A 45 18.88 10.94 5.52
CA ALA A 45 19.61 10.67 4.28
C ALA A 45 19.38 9.23 3.79
N VAL A 46 18.14 8.90 3.44
CA VAL A 46 17.83 7.63 2.77
C VAL A 46 18.47 7.64 1.37
N SER A 47 19.31 6.65 1.06
CA SER A 47 19.95 6.54 -0.26
C SER A 47 18.92 6.36 -1.38
N ASP A 48 19.23 6.87 -2.58
CA ASP A 48 18.41 6.69 -3.78
C ASP A 48 18.17 5.21 -4.11
N GLU A 49 19.15 4.34 -3.86
CA GLU A 49 19.00 2.89 -4.04
C GLU A 49 17.95 2.29 -3.11
N ALA A 50 17.91 2.72 -1.85
CA ALA A 50 16.91 2.28 -0.87
C ALA A 50 15.51 2.80 -1.22
N LEU A 51 15.40 4.05 -1.68
CA LEU A 51 14.15 4.62 -2.18
C LEU A 51 13.64 3.88 -3.42
N GLN A 52 14.53 3.54 -4.36
CA GLN A 52 14.18 2.76 -5.54
C GLN A 52 13.78 1.32 -5.19
N ALA A 53 14.48 0.67 -4.27
CA ALA A 53 14.14 -0.67 -3.80
C ALA A 53 12.77 -0.68 -3.10
N PHE A 54 12.50 0.32 -2.27
CA PHE A 54 11.21 0.54 -1.63
C PHE A 54 10.09 0.75 -2.67
N ALA A 55 10.28 1.63 -3.66
CA ALA A 55 9.28 1.90 -4.71
C ALA A 55 8.99 0.68 -5.60
N ARG A 56 9.97 -0.20 -5.82
CA ARG A 56 9.75 -1.47 -6.55
C ARG A 56 8.93 -2.47 -5.74
N LYS A 57 9.10 -2.47 -4.42
CA LYS A 57 8.44 -3.39 -3.50
C LYS A 57 7.02 -2.93 -3.13
N HIS A 58 6.83 -1.61 -3.04
CA HIS A 58 5.57 -0.94 -2.71
C HIS A 58 5.16 -0.02 -3.88
N PRO A 59 4.76 -0.56 -5.04
CA PRO A 59 4.37 0.23 -6.21
C PRO A 59 3.20 1.19 -5.93
N GLU A 60 2.33 0.87 -4.97
CA GLU A 60 1.27 1.74 -4.47
C GLU A 60 1.79 3.05 -3.84
N CYS A 61 3.04 3.07 -3.39
CA CYS A 61 3.69 4.24 -2.79
C CYS A 61 4.53 5.04 -3.79
N ALA A 62 4.70 4.56 -5.03
CA ALA A 62 5.62 5.14 -6.00
C ALA A 62 5.29 6.60 -6.38
N THR A 63 4.01 6.98 -6.43
CA THR A 63 3.56 8.35 -6.74
C THR A 63 3.94 9.36 -5.65
N ALA A 64 3.94 8.94 -4.37
CA ALA A 64 4.34 9.80 -3.26
C ALA A 64 5.83 10.12 -3.29
N LEU A 65 6.66 9.20 -3.82
CA LEU A 65 8.11 9.33 -3.88
C LEU A 65 8.60 10.19 -5.06
N GLN A 66 7.82 10.28 -6.15
CA GLN A 66 8.18 11.09 -7.32
C GLN A 66 8.14 12.61 -7.06
N GLY A 67 7.48 13.08 -5.99
CA GLY A 67 7.41 14.49 -5.62
C GLY A 67 8.65 15.03 -4.90
N GLN A 68 9.41 14.18 -4.19
CA GLN A 68 10.54 14.63 -3.36
C GLN A 68 11.85 14.81 -4.14
N SER A 69 12.02 14.14 -5.29
CA SER A 69 13.25 14.23 -6.11
C SER A 69 13.38 15.55 -6.90
N ARG A 70 12.34 16.41 -6.91
CA ARG A 70 12.34 17.66 -7.69
C ARG A 70 12.82 18.90 -6.94
N GLU A 71 12.95 18.87 -5.61
CA GLU A 71 13.28 20.06 -4.81
C GLU A 71 14.77 20.21 -4.46
N THR A 72 15.64 19.26 -4.84
CA THR A 72 17.09 19.34 -4.58
C THR A 72 17.92 19.72 -5.80
N LYS A 73 17.53 20.78 -6.53
CA LYS A 73 18.35 21.38 -7.60
C LYS A 73 18.65 22.85 -7.36
#